data_AF-A0A2L0VPI5-F1
#
_entry.id   AF-A0A2L0VPI5-F1
#
_cell.length_a   1.000
_cell.length_b   1.000
_cell.length_c   1.000
_cell.angle_alpha   90.00
_cell.angle_beta   90.00
_cell.angle_gamma   90.00
#
_symmetry.space_group_name_H-M   'P 1'
#
loop_
_entity.id
_entity.type
_entity.pdbx_description
1 polymer ?
#
loop_
_entity_poly.entity_id
_entity_poly.type
_entity_poly.pdbx_seq_one_letter_code
_entity_poly.pdbx_strand_id
1 'polypeptide(L)'
;MNLSDPLGNGADMAATGFVQCADEDDVARHLLRPSFTNDGETVQLLAFDGHARLISAERIEATLSGRCTIPPMRWRRLLGPAVTGVLMAHNHPSGVAWPSEGDLACTRAVSRLLRPMGIDLFDHLIFVDSGHFSFRRAHLL
;
A
#
# COMPACT_ATOMS: atom_id res chain seq x y z
N MET A 1 -20.77 23.52 15.73
CA MET A 1 -19.84 22.51 15.21
C MET A 1 -18.68 22.51 16.20
N ASN A 2 -18.73 21.60 17.18
CA ASN A 2 -17.85 21.63 18.34
C ASN A 2 -16.75 20.59 18.17
N LEU A 3 -15.53 20.95 18.58
CA LEU A 3 -14.28 20.22 18.38
C LEU A 3 -14.11 19.00 19.32
N SER A 4 -15.20 18.37 19.75
CA SER A 4 -15.20 17.38 20.84
C SER A 4 -16.07 16.16 20.58
N ASP A 5 -16.54 15.93 19.36
CA ASP A 5 -17.14 14.64 19.02
C ASP A 5 -16.02 13.60 18.89
N PRO A 6 -16.03 12.51 19.67
CA PRO A 6 -15.04 11.46 19.56
C PRO A 6 -15.13 10.88 18.15
N LEU A 7 -13.97 10.75 17.50
CA LEU A 7 -13.79 10.09 16.21
C LEU A 7 -14.76 8.93 16.05
N GLY A 8 -15.49 8.94 14.94
CA GLY A 8 -16.59 8.05 14.64
C GLY A 8 -16.36 6.61 15.10
N ASN A 9 -17.42 6.06 15.69
CA ASN A 9 -17.54 4.69 16.14
C ASN A 9 -16.89 3.71 15.14
N GLY A 10 -16.16 2.69 15.62
CA GLY A 10 -15.38 1.74 14.80
C GLY A 10 -16.16 0.97 13.71
N ALA A 11 -17.47 1.19 13.62
CA ALA A 11 -18.34 0.74 12.53
C ALA A 11 -18.16 1.54 11.21
N ASP A 12 -17.67 2.79 11.24
CA ASP A 12 -17.49 3.62 10.03
C ASP A 12 -16.18 3.28 9.28
N MET A 13 -15.19 2.70 9.98
CA MET A 13 -13.91 2.27 9.39
C MET A 13 -14.03 1.02 8.51
N ALA A 14 -15.08 0.20 8.71
CA ALA A 14 -15.34 -1.00 7.93
C ALA A 14 -15.91 -0.69 6.53
N ALA A 15 -16.52 0.49 6.35
CA ALA A 15 -17.02 0.97 5.05
C ALA A 15 -15.93 1.68 4.21
N THR A 16 -14.77 1.99 4.80
CA THR A 16 -13.76 2.87 4.23
C THR A 16 -12.53 2.15 3.67
N GLY A 17 -12.49 0.82 3.66
CA GLY A 17 -11.34 0.03 3.19
C GLY A 17 -10.26 -0.24 4.25
N PHE A 18 -10.50 0.10 5.52
CA PHE A 18 -9.58 -0.25 6.61
C PHE A 18 -9.77 -1.70 7.06
N VAL A 19 -8.66 -2.36 7.40
CA VAL A 19 -8.56 -3.74 7.86
C VAL A 19 -7.81 -3.75 9.18
N GLN A 20 -8.43 -4.25 10.24
CA GLN A 20 -7.78 -4.35 11.55
C GLN A 20 -6.68 -5.40 11.53
N CYS A 21 -5.66 -5.25 12.39
CA CYS A 21 -4.58 -6.25 12.56
C CYS A 21 -5.08 -7.70 12.73
N ALA A 22 -6.23 -7.88 13.40
CA ALA A 22 -6.83 -9.19 13.62
C ALA A 22 -7.39 -9.83 12.32
N ASP A 23 -7.75 -9.00 11.34
CA ASP A 23 -8.42 -9.41 10.08
C ASP A 23 -7.48 -9.41 8.87
N GLU A 24 -6.19 -9.12 9.07
CA GLU A 24 -5.19 -9.17 8.01
C GLU A 24 -5.06 -10.58 7.42
N ASP A 25 -4.89 -10.65 6.11
CA ASP A 25 -4.50 -11.89 5.44
C ASP A 25 -3.03 -12.24 5.71
N ASP A 26 -2.61 -13.41 5.25
CA ASP A 26 -1.25 -13.90 5.50
C ASP A 26 -0.17 -13.04 4.84
N VAL A 27 -0.47 -12.39 3.71
CA VAL A 27 0.48 -11.51 3.01
C VAL A 27 0.69 -10.24 3.82
N ALA A 28 -0.39 -9.58 4.23
CA ALA A 28 -0.33 -8.39 5.07
C ALA A 28 0.34 -8.69 6.41
N ARG A 29 -0.08 -9.76 7.10
CA ARG A 29 0.38 -10.10 8.45
C ARG A 29 1.81 -10.60 8.50
N HIS A 30 2.17 -11.55 7.62
CA HIS A 30 3.43 -12.29 7.76
C HIS A 30 4.54 -11.79 6.85
N LEU A 31 4.22 -11.14 5.72
CA LEU A 31 5.21 -10.66 4.77
C LEU A 31 5.42 -9.14 4.88
N LEU A 32 4.34 -8.36 4.89
CA LEU A 32 4.41 -6.90 4.81
C LEU A 32 4.61 -6.25 6.18
N ARG A 33 3.76 -6.55 7.17
CA ARG A 33 3.80 -5.91 8.49
C ARG A 33 5.17 -5.97 9.17
N PRO A 34 5.91 -7.10 9.19
CA PRO A 34 7.25 -7.15 9.79
C PRO A 34 8.29 -6.28 9.08
N SER A 35 8.01 -5.86 7.84
CA SER A 35 8.93 -5.05 7.04
C SER A 35 8.81 -3.55 7.31
N PHE A 36 7.78 -3.12 8.04
CA PHE A 36 7.56 -1.73 8.42
C PHE A 36 8.00 -1.48 9.87
N THR A 37 8.79 -0.43 10.06
CA THR A 37 9.25 0.03 11.37
C THR A 37 8.77 1.47 11.61
N ASN A 38 8.76 1.92 12.87
CA ASN A 38 8.24 3.24 13.23
C ASN A 38 9.24 4.39 13.01
N ASP A 39 10.46 4.09 12.54
CA ASP A 39 11.55 5.07 12.42
C ASP A 39 11.51 5.89 11.11
N GLY A 40 10.60 5.55 10.20
CA GLY A 40 10.42 6.27 8.94
C GLY A 40 9.40 5.61 8.01
N GLU A 41 8.99 6.37 6.99
CA GLU A 41 8.12 5.85 5.93
C GLU A 41 8.94 5.00 4.95
N THR A 42 8.46 3.81 4.67
CA THR A 42 9.06 2.84 3.74
C THR A 42 7.98 2.39 2.76
N VAL A 43 8.32 2.31 1.48
CA VAL A 43 7.48 1.71 0.44
C VAL A 43 8.03 0.32 0.08
N GLN A 44 7.14 -0.65 0.01
CA GLN A 44 7.36 -2.01 -0.44
C GLN A 44 6.62 -2.24 -1.75
N LEU A 45 7.29 -2.84 -2.73
CA LEU A 45 6.70 -3.30 -3.97
C LEU A 45 6.93 -4.78 -4.10
N LEU A 46 5.86 -5.55 -4.29
CA LEU A 46 5.90 -6.99 -4.44
C LEU A 46 5.34 -7.34 -5.82
N ALA A 47 6.06 -8.13 -6.60
CA ALA A 47 5.61 -8.56 -7.92
C ALA A 47 5.32 -10.05 -7.94
N PHE A 48 4.24 -10.42 -8.62
CA PHE A 48 3.68 -11.76 -8.63
C PHE A 48 3.52 -12.29 -10.07
N ASP A 49 3.59 -13.61 -10.20
CA ASP A 49 3.24 -14.30 -11.45
C ASP A 49 1.73 -14.57 -11.54
N GLY A 50 1.30 -15.15 -12.68
CA GLY A 50 -0.10 -15.50 -12.92
C GLY A 50 -0.66 -16.60 -12.01
N HIS A 51 0.17 -17.22 -11.17
CA HIS A 51 -0.22 -18.18 -10.15
C HIS A 51 -0.14 -17.59 -8.73
N ALA A 52 -0.08 -16.25 -8.61
CA ALA A 52 0.05 -15.51 -7.36
C ALA A 52 1.31 -15.86 -6.54
N ARG A 53 2.39 -16.30 -7.20
CA ARG A 53 3.67 -16.55 -6.54
C ARG A 53 4.51 -15.27 -6.56
N LEU A 54 5.09 -14.91 -5.42
CA LEU A 54 6.01 -13.77 -5.33
C LEU A 54 7.29 -14.06 -6.14
N ILE A 55 7.59 -13.20 -7.11
CA ILE A 55 8.77 -13.30 -7.98
C ILE A 55 9.90 -12.39 -7.50
N SER A 56 9.56 -11.16 -7.13
CA SER A 56 10.52 -10.13 -6.76
C SER A 56 9.89 -9.14 -5.77
N ALA A 57 10.75 -8.46 -5.01
CA ALA A 57 10.33 -7.42 -4.10
C ALA A 57 11.37 -6.29 -4.06
N GLU A 58 10.91 -5.04 -3.95
CA GLU A 58 11.76 -3.86 -3.78
C GLU A 58 11.31 -3.09 -2.54
N ARG A 59 12.27 -2.78 -1.67
CA ARG A 59 12.11 -1.86 -0.53
C ARG A 59 12.70 -0.50 -0.90
N ILE A 60 11.95 0.56 -0.63
CA ILE A 60 12.32 1.94 -0.90
C ILE A 60 12.09 2.73 0.37
N GLU A 61 13.15 3.27 0.94
CA GLU A 61 13.03 4.23 2.04
C GLU A 61 12.50 5.55 1.47
N ALA A 62 11.42 6.06 2.05
CA ALA A 62 10.84 7.30 1.59
C ALA A 62 11.77 8.46 1.96
N THR A 63 11.92 9.39 1.02
CA THR A 63 12.55 10.68 1.33
C THR A 63 11.54 11.57 2.04
N LEU A 64 12.01 12.49 2.88
CA LEU A 64 11.23 13.39 3.76
C LEU A 64 10.09 14.19 3.10
N SER A 65 9.88 14.08 1.79
CA SER A 65 8.87 14.81 1.03
C SER A 65 7.44 14.27 1.15
N GLY A 66 7.20 13.15 1.85
CA GLY A 66 5.86 12.56 2.02
C GLY A 66 5.19 12.18 0.70
N ARG A 67 5.98 11.99 -0.36
CA ARG A 67 5.52 11.53 -1.67
C ARG A 67 6.04 10.12 -1.88
N CYS A 68 5.11 9.17 -2.03
CA CYS A 68 5.40 7.82 -2.51
C CYS A 68 5.95 7.91 -3.96
N THR A 69 7.25 8.17 -4.09
CA THR A 69 7.95 8.33 -5.37
C THR A 69 8.80 7.10 -5.61
N ILE A 70 8.49 6.35 -6.66
CA ILE A 70 9.20 5.12 -7.00
C ILE A 70 10.17 5.41 -8.16
N PRO A 71 11.49 5.38 -7.93
CA PRO A 71 12.47 5.65 -8.98
C PRO A 71 12.37 4.64 -10.13
N PRO A 72 12.60 5.05 -11.39
CA PRO A 72 12.54 4.15 -12.56
C PRO A 72 13.41 2.90 -12.44
N MET A 73 14.55 3.00 -11.76
CA MET A 73 15.45 1.84 -11.55
C MET A 73 14.82 0.75 -10.69
N ARG A 74 13.90 1.10 -9.76
CA ARG A 74 13.16 0.13 -8.94
C ARG A 74 12.16 -0.65 -9.79
N TRP A 75 11.42 0.03 -10.66
CA TRP A 75 10.53 -0.63 -11.64
C TRP A 75 11.29 -1.60 -12.54
N ARG A 76 12.46 -1.21 -13.05
CA ARG A 76 13.28 -2.09 -13.91
C ARG A 76 13.78 -3.35 -13.21
N ARG A 77 13.96 -3.32 -11.88
CA ARG A 77 14.37 -4.48 -11.08
C ARG A 77 13.18 -5.34 -10.66
N LEU A 78 12.05 -4.70 -10.37
CA LEU A 78 10.82 -5.35 -9.96
C LEU A 78 10.15 -6.08 -11.13
N LEU A 79 10.00 -5.40 -12.27
CA LEU A 79 9.23 -5.88 -13.41
C LEU A 79 10.09 -6.82 -14.29
N GLY A 80 9.49 -7.94 -14.68
CA GLY A 80 10.09 -8.91 -15.60
C GLY A 80 9.02 -9.64 -16.40
N PRO A 81 9.41 -10.51 -17.36
CA PRO A 81 8.48 -11.12 -18.32
C PRO A 81 7.36 -11.98 -17.71
N ALA A 82 7.58 -12.51 -16.50
CA ALA A 82 6.62 -13.36 -15.80
C ALA A 82 5.68 -12.58 -14.85
N VAL A 83 5.91 -11.28 -14.66
CA VAL A 83 5.11 -10.48 -13.73
C VAL A 83 3.75 -10.20 -14.35
N THR A 84 2.69 -10.52 -13.63
CA THR A 84 1.30 -10.24 -14.01
C THR A 84 0.59 -9.33 -13.01
N GLY A 85 1.13 -9.20 -11.79
CA GLY A 85 0.56 -8.31 -10.79
C GLY A 85 1.60 -7.73 -9.84
N VAL A 86 1.27 -6.56 -9.30
CA VAL A 86 2.07 -5.82 -8.32
C VAL A 86 1.20 -5.47 -7.13
N LEU A 87 1.73 -5.64 -5.92
CA LEU A 87 1.18 -5.10 -4.68
C LEU A 87 2.10 -3.99 -4.19
N MET A 88 1.52 -2.82 -3.92
CA MET A 88 2.23 -1.69 -3.33
C MET A 88 1.82 -1.54 -1.88
N ALA A 89 2.77 -1.26 -0.99
CA ALA A 89 2.46 -1.01 0.41
C ALA A 89 3.42 0.02 1.02
N HIS A 90 2.95 0.85 1.93
CA HIS A 90 3.82 1.69 2.76
C HIS A 90 3.24 1.87 4.16
N ASN A 91 4.02 2.45 5.06
CA ASN A 91 3.58 2.75 6.42
C ASN A 91 3.45 4.25 6.66
N HIS A 92 2.50 4.64 7.50
CA HIS A 92 2.39 6.00 8.03
C HIS A 92 2.86 6.04 9.49
N PRO A 93 4.07 6.55 9.79
CA PRO A 93 4.54 6.71 11.17
C PRO A 93 3.66 7.63 12.02
N SER A 94 2.80 8.45 11.38
CA SER A 94 1.80 9.28 12.06
C SER A 94 0.69 8.48 12.76
N GLY A 95 0.53 7.19 12.44
CA GLY A 95 -0.53 6.33 12.94
C GLY A 95 -1.89 6.52 12.25
N VAL A 96 -1.98 7.41 11.25
CA VAL A 96 -3.21 7.64 10.48
C VAL A 96 -3.16 6.86 9.18
N ALA A 97 -4.00 5.84 9.01
CA ALA A 97 -3.98 4.99 7.83
C ALA A 97 -4.64 5.62 6.59
N TRP A 98 -5.31 6.76 6.74
CA TRP A 98 -5.99 7.43 5.64
C TRP A 98 -4.98 7.93 4.59
N PRO A 99 -5.21 7.68 3.28
CA PRO A 99 -4.28 8.10 2.25
C PRO A 99 -4.20 9.62 2.12
N SER A 100 -2.99 10.13 1.91
CA SER A 100 -2.76 11.52 1.51
C SER A 100 -3.11 11.73 0.03
N GLU A 101 -3.20 12.99 -0.40
CA GLU A 101 -3.26 13.36 -1.83
C GLU A 101 -2.05 12.81 -2.62
N GLY A 102 -0.88 12.74 -1.97
CA GLY A 102 0.32 12.16 -2.56
C GLY A 102 0.16 10.66 -2.85
N ASP A 103 -0.47 9.94 -1.94
CA ASP A 103 -0.75 8.50 -2.09
C ASP A 103 -1.76 8.24 -3.20
N LEU A 104 -2.84 9.02 -3.25
CA LEU A 104 -3.85 8.95 -4.32
C LEU A 104 -3.21 9.22 -5.69
N ALA A 105 -2.39 10.27 -5.79
CA ALA A 105 -1.70 10.62 -7.02
C ALA A 105 -0.70 9.53 -7.44
N CYS A 106 0.08 8.98 -6.50
CA CYS A 106 1.01 7.90 -6.76
C CYS A 106 0.27 6.65 -7.26
N THR A 107 -0.78 6.21 -6.55
CA THR A 107 -1.58 5.04 -6.90
C THR A 107 -2.10 5.12 -8.34
N ARG A 108 -2.64 6.28 -8.72
CA ARG A 108 -3.13 6.54 -10.09
C ARG A 108 -2.00 6.50 -11.11
N ALA A 109 -0.83 7.06 -10.79
CA ALA A 109 0.33 7.04 -11.68
C ALA A 109 0.86 5.63 -11.88
N VAL A 110 0.96 4.82 -10.82
CA VAL A 110 1.38 3.42 -10.88
C VAL A 110 0.38 2.59 -11.68
N SER A 111 -0.92 2.73 -11.41
CA SER A 111 -1.96 2.02 -12.17
C SER A 111 -1.89 2.33 -13.67
N ARG A 112 -1.66 3.60 -14.04
CA ARG A 112 -1.47 4.01 -15.44
C ARG A 112 -0.18 3.48 -16.05
N LEU A 113 0.89 3.34 -15.27
CA LEU A 113 2.15 2.78 -15.71
C LEU A 113 2.03 1.28 -16.01
N LEU A 114 1.36 0.52 -15.14
CA LEU A 114 1.28 -0.94 -15.22
C LEU A 114 0.30 -1.44 -16.30
N ARG A 115 -0.80 -0.72 -16.51
CA ARG A 115 -1.89 -1.13 -17.41
C ARG A 115 -1.45 -1.48 -18.85
N PRO A 116 -0.62 -0.69 -19.55
CA PRO A 116 -0.18 -1.01 -20.91
C PRO A 116 0.67 -2.27 -21.01
N MET A 117 1.27 -2.72 -19.90
CA MET A 117 2.05 -3.95 -19.83
C MET A 117 1.20 -5.18 -19.50
N GLY A 118 -0.12 -5.02 -19.29
CA GLY A 118 -1.00 -6.10 -18.85
C GLY A 118 -0.71 -6.55 -17.41
N ILE A 119 -0.16 -5.66 -16.59
CA ILE A 119 0.15 -5.92 -15.18
C ILE A 119 -0.87 -5.19 -14.32
N ASP A 120 -1.49 -5.91 -13.39
CA ASP A 120 -2.48 -5.34 -12.47
C ASP A 120 -1.81 -4.79 -11.21
N LEU A 121 -2.24 -3.62 -10.75
CA LEU A 121 -1.98 -3.20 -9.37
C LEU A 121 -3.02 -3.89 -8.47
N PHE A 122 -2.62 -4.97 -7.82
CA PHE A 122 -3.49 -5.81 -7.00
C PHE A 122 -4.08 -5.08 -5.81
N ASP A 123 -3.26 -4.27 -5.14
CA ASP A 123 -3.71 -3.34 -4.11
C ASP A 123 -2.64 -2.27 -3.86
N HIS A 124 -3.05 -1.25 -3.12
CA HIS A 124 -2.17 -0.35 -2.41
C HIS A 124 -2.54 -0.36 -0.93
N LEU A 125 -1.60 -0.77 -0.07
CA LEU A 125 -1.83 -0.95 1.37
C LEU A 125 -1.08 0.09 2.20
N ILE A 126 -1.78 0.78 3.11
CA ILE A 126 -1.16 1.75 4.03
C ILE A 126 -1.21 1.21 5.45
N PHE A 127 -0.06 0.85 6.00
CA PHE A 127 0.09 0.22 7.32
C PHE A 127 0.22 1.24 8.45
N VAL A 128 -0.44 0.92 9.56
CA VAL A 128 -0.30 1.55 10.87
C VAL A 128 -0.32 0.46 11.96
N ASP A 129 -0.11 0.83 13.22
CA ASP A 129 -0.07 -0.12 14.34
C ASP A 129 -1.37 -0.93 14.50
N SER A 130 -2.53 -0.31 14.25
CA SER A 130 -3.85 -0.92 14.45
C SER A 130 -4.35 -1.77 13.27
N GLY A 131 -3.69 -1.72 12.12
CA GLY A 131 -4.15 -2.38 10.90
C GLY A 131 -3.57 -1.76 9.63
N HIS A 132 -4.29 -1.85 8.52
CA HIS A 132 -3.93 -1.19 7.28
C HIS A 132 -5.15 -0.71 6.50
N PHE A 133 -4.97 0.30 5.66
CA PHE A 133 -5.94 0.72 4.66
C PHE A 133 -5.67 0.00 3.33
N SER A 134 -6.71 -0.50 2.67
CA SER A 134 -6.65 -1.12 1.34
C SER A 134 -7.40 -0.26 0.32
N PHE A 135 -6.68 0.23 -0.70
CA PHE A 135 -7.30 0.98 -1.79
C PHE A 135 -8.31 0.13 -2.56
N ARG A 136 -8.05 -1.17 -2.74
CA ARG A 136 -8.97 -2.08 -3.41
C ARG A 136 -10.27 -2.23 -2.64
N ARG A 137 -10.21 -2.45 -1.32
CA ARG A 137 -11.42 -2.54 -0.46
C ARG A 137 -12.16 -1.21 -0.40
N ALA A 138 -11.44 -0.10 -0.50
CA ALA A 138 -12.00 1.25 -0.58
C ALA A 138 -12.55 1.62 -1.98
N HIS A 139 -12.39 0.76 -3.00
CA HIS A 139 -12.76 1.04 -4.39
C HIS A 139 -12.05 2.27 -5.00
N LEU A 140 -10.76 2.44 -4.69
CA LEU A 140 -9.92 3.55 -5.14
C LEU A 140 -8.86 3.18 -6.22
N LEU A 141 -8.96 1.98 -6.79
CA LEU A 141 -8.10 1.47 -7.89
C LEU A 141 -8.81 1.46 -9.24
#